data_AF-A0A7W0FJM2-F1
#
_entry.id   AF-A0A7W0FJM2-F1
#
_cell.length_a   1.000
_cell.length_b   1.000
_cell.length_c   1.000
_cell.angle_alpha   90.00
_cell.angle_beta   90.00
_cell.angle_gamma   90.00
#
_symmetry.space_group_name_H-M   'P 1'
#
loop_
_entity.id
_entity.type
_entity.pdbx_description
1 polymer ?
#
loop_
_entity_poly.entity_id
_entity_poly.type
_entity_poly.pdbx_seq_one_letter_code
_entity_poly.pdbx_strand_id
1 'polypeptide(L)'
;NSKHISSVQKAVKESLEEIESEFKKELQRDLEQIKMSIETIKAEADEVMETLRNSLEDSSSVSQDQNSHLRDELQELHPFTFLTESRYRELKSRWGQVFRADMGAEAFYDVLRRLDLEKLSADLWTEVRTSKSKQKRKKATTRLKVVESFRRSGNRPEWMILTVLPVIPPDLRPMVPLDGGRFATSDMNDLYRRVINRNNRLKRLLELGAPDVIVRNEKRMLQEAVDSLIDNSQRGKALSRRGRRELKSLSDMLKGKKGRFRRNLLGKRVDYSGRSVIVVGPQLKLYQCGLPKSMALELFRPFVISRLVAHSYAANVKGARRFIERNRPEVYEVLEEVIKERPVLLNRAPTLHRLGIQAFEPILIEGSAIQLHPLVTTAFNADFDGDQMAVHVPLSEKAVREARTLMLSSKNLLKPADGEPIISPGKDMVLGVYYMTMEDNRNHKGDGRAFADIDEVDLAYQLEQVELHTDVNVKLFTWYSDDHVRLEKPETRMIKTTVGRVLFNRILPPEVQFDNRVLEKTSIKNLIADVYDICGESVTTEVADNIKDIGFQYAMKSGITIAVADISVPEEKAAILAASQSEVDQINKGYRRGLLTEQERNEQVIKVWQDTTKEVGDSV
;
A
#
# COMPACT_ATOMS: atom_id res chain seq x y z
N ASN A 1 -111.04 27.46 115.71
CA ASN A 1 -110.60 28.33 114.60
C ASN A 1 -109.29 29.04 114.93
N SER A 2 -108.41 29.14 113.93
CA SER A 2 -107.17 29.94 113.79
C SER A 2 -105.83 29.53 114.42
N LYS A 3 -105.73 28.57 115.36
CA LYS A 3 -104.41 28.13 115.89
C LYS A 3 -103.67 27.07 115.07
N HIS A 4 -104.36 26.25 114.29
CA HIS A 4 -103.72 25.17 113.53
C HIS A 4 -103.13 25.58 112.17
N ILE A 5 -103.50 26.74 111.63
CA ILE A 5 -103.02 27.18 110.30
C ILE A 5 -101.70 27.96 110.41
N SER A 6 -101.44 28.69 111.51
CA SER A 6 -100.20 29.46 111.65
C SER A 6 -98.98 28.61 112.05
N SER A 7 -99.17 27.49 112.76
CA SER A 7 -98.04 26.62 113.11
C SER A 7 -97.49 25.88 111.88
N VAL A 8 -98.37 25.50 110.95
CA VAL A 8 -97.97 24.82 109.71
C VAL A 8 -97.22 25.77 108.78
N GLN A 9 -97.66 27.03 108.65
CA GLN A 9 -96.97 28.00 107.79
C GLN A 9 -95.57 28.40 108.31
N LYS A 10 -95.36 28.43 109.63
CA LYS A 10 -94.04 28.76 110.20
C LYS A 10 -93.02 27.64 110.03
N ALA A 11 -93.44 26.39 110.23
CA ALA A 11 -92.59 25.21 110.02
C ALA A 11 -92.16 25.06 108.54
N VAL A 12 -93.06 25.36 107.60
CA VAL A 12 -92.74 25.27 106.16
C VAL A 12 -91.71 26.33 105.74
N LYS A 13 -91.70 27.51 106.36
CA LYS A 13 -90.78 28.59 105.96
C LYS A 13 -89.34 28.35 106.45
N GLU A 14 -89.18 27.85 107.68
CA GLU A 14 -87.85 27.49 108.22
C GLU A 14 -87.24 26.32 107.44
N SER A 15 -88.02 25.29 107.09
CA SER A 15 -87.52 24.19 106.26
C SER A 15 -87.16 24.63 104.83
N LEU A 16 -87.82 25.65 104.27
CA LEU A 16 -87.48 26.18 102.94
C LEU A 16 -86.15 26.93 102.92
N GLU A 17 -85.84 27.73 103.96
CA GLU A 17 -84.59 28.49 104.03
C GLU A 17 -83.35 27.59 104.26
N GLU A 18 -83.47 26.51 105.03
CA GLU A 18 -82.39 25.52 105.16
C GLU A 18 -82.09 24.82 103.82
N ILE A 19 -83.13 24.36 103.12
CA ILE A 19 -83.01 23.70 101.81
C ILE A 19 -82.35 24.65 100.80
N GLU A 20 -82.72 25.93 100.76
CA GLU A 20 -82.16 26.90 99.80
C GLU A 20 -80.66 27.16 100.03
N SER A 21 -80.22 27.12 101.30
CA SER A 21 -78.82 27.34 101.66
C SER A 21 -77.91 26.14 101.36
N GLU A 22 -78.40 24.91 101.56
CA GLU A 22 -77.70 23.69 101.16
C GLU A 22 -77.60 23.58 99.64
N PHE A 23 -78.70 23.86 98.93
CA PHE A 23 -78.73 23.81 97.46
C PHE A 23 -77.73 24.77 96.82
N LYS A 24 -77.54 25.99 97.38
CA LYS A 24 -76.55 26.94 96.87
C LYS A 24 -75.11 26.48 97.05
N LYS A 25 -74.79 25.79 98.15
CA LYS A 25 -73.44 25.25 98.39
C LYS A 25 -73.14 24.05 97.51
N GLU A 26 -74.12 23.18 97.28
CA GLU A 26 -74.01 22.09 96.29
C GLU A 26 -73.80 22.65 94.88
N LEU A 27 -74.62 23.63 94.47
CA LEU A 27 -74.50 24.25 93.15
C LEU A 27 -73.11 24.86 92.89
N GLN A 28 -72.49 25.45 93.92
CA GLN A 28 -71.17 26.06 93.79
C GLN A 28 -70.05 25.02 93.66
N ARG A 29 -70.14 23.91 94.40
CA ARG A 29 -69.21 22.78 94.27
C ARG A 29 -69.34 22.09 92.91
N ASP A 30 -70.57 21.89 92.45
CA ASP A 30 -70.84 21.28 91.15
C ASP A 30 -70.30 22.15 90.02
N LEU A 31 -70.46 23.49 90.11
CA LEU A 31 -69.91 24.42 89.13
C LEU A 31 -68.36 24.40 89.07
N GLU A 32 -67.68 24.26 90.20
CA GLU A 32 -66.22 24.14 90.22
C GLU A 32 -65.73 22.79 89.68
N GLN A 33 -66.42 21.68 90.00
CA GLN A 33 -66.13 20.37 89.41
C GLN A 33 -66.39 20.35 87.89
N ILE A 34 -67.46 21.00 87.43
CA ILE A 34 -67.77 21.12 86.01
C ILE A 34 -66.70 21.98 85.30
N LYS A 35 -66.21 23.06 85.92
CA LYS A 35 -65.12 23.86 85.33
C LYS A 35 -63.82 23.08 85.21
N MET A 36 -63.41 22.35 86.25
CA MET A 36 -62.20 21.53 86.18
C MET A 36 -62.33 20.42 85.14
N SER A 37 -63.49 19.76 85.04
CA SER A 37 -63.72 18.74 84.01
C SER A 37 -63.73 19.31 82.59
N ILE A 38 -64.24 20.54 82.39
CA ILE A 38 -64.14 21.23 81.10
C ILE A 38 -62.68 21.54 80.74
N GLU A 39 -61.86 21.98 81.70
CA GLU A 39 -60.45 22.26 81.46
C GLU A 39 -59.64 20.99 81.17
N THR A 40 -59.89 19.88 81.88
CA THR A 40 -59.25 18.60 81.59
C THR A 40 -59.65 18.06 80.22
N ILE A 41 -60.94 18.12 79.86
CA ILE A 41 -61.42 17.68 78.54
C ILE A 41 -60.84 18.57 77.43
N LYS A 42 -60.67 19.88 77.66
CA LYS A 42 -60.01 20.77 76.70
C LYS A 42 -58.54 20.42 76.52
N ALA A 43 -57.80 20.17 77.60
CA ALA A 43 -56.39 19.78 77.51
C ALA A 43 -56.21 18.44 76.80
N GLU A 44 -57.06 17.45 77.10
CA GLU A 44 -57.07 16.16 76.40
C GLU A 44 -57.45 16.32 74.92
N ALA A 45 -58.43 17.16 74.59
CA ALA A 45 -58.80 17.44 73.21
C ALA A 45 -57.68 18.15 72.44
N ASP A 46 -56.98 19.09 73.06
CA ASP A 46 -55.83 19.78 72.45
C ASP A 46 -54.65 18.84 72.22
N GLU A 47 -54.35 17.94 73.16
CA GLU A 47 -53.31 16.91 73.01
C GLU A 47 -53.64 15.89 71.91
N VAL A 48 -54.90 15.47 71.82
CA VAL A 48 -55.38 14.60 70.72
C VAL A 48 -55.36 15.34 69.37
N MET A 49 -55.70 16.63 69.35
CA MET A 49 -55.64 17.43 68.14
C MET A 49 -54.19 17.68 67.67
N GLU A 50 -53.25 17.84 68.60
CA GLU A 50 -51.83 18.02 68.29
C GLU A 50 -51.21 16.72 67.76
N THR A 51 -51.52 15.58 68.36
CA THR A 51 -51.08 14.27 67.86
C THR A 51 -51.66 13.95 66.48
N LEU A 52 -52.93 14.25 66.23
CA LEU A 52 -53.55 14.11 64.91
C LEU A 52 -52.90 15.04 63.87
N ARG A 53 -52.61 16.30 64.21
CA ARG A 53 -51.90 17.24 63.34
C ARG A 53 -50.50 16.74 62.97
N ASN A 54 -49.73 16.28 63.96
CA ASN A 54 -48.39 15.74 63.72
C ASN A 54 -48.44 14.50 62.82
N SER A 55 -49.41 13.60 63.03
CA SER A 55 -49.59 12.43 62.14
C SER A 55 -50.00 12.81 60.71
N LEU A 56 -50.76 13.90 60.54
CA LEU A 56 -51.13 14.45 59.24
C LEU A 56 -49.95 15.14 58.56
N GLU A 57 -49.12 15.86 59.30
CA GLU A 57 -47.89 16.48 58.78
C GLU A 57 -46.85 15.43 58.39
N ASP A 58 -46.67 14.38 59.19
CA ASP A 58 -45.78 13.25 58.87
C ASP A 58 -46.27 12.50 57.61
N SER A 59 -47.57 12.19 57.52
CA SER A 59 -48.12 11.52 56.33
C SER A 59 -48.08 12.42 55.08
N SER A 60 -48.27 13.74 55.25
CA SER A 60 -48.17 14.72 54.16
C SER A 60 -46.73 14.88 53.68
N SER A 61 -45.75 14.97 54.58
CA SER A 61 -44.33 15.10 54.23
C SER A 61 -43.82 13.85 53.51
N VAL A 62 -44.13 12.66 54.03
CA VAL A 62 -43.81 11.39 53.36
C VAL A 62 -44.44 11.31 51.95
N SER A 63 -45.68 11.77 51.81
CA SER A 63 -46.36 11.80 50.51
C SER A 63 -45.75 12.84 49.55
N GLN A 64 -45.30 13.98 50.06
CA GLN A 64 -44.61 15.01 49.27
C GLN A 64 -43.24 14.53 48.80
N ASP A 65 -42.48 13.87 49.67
CA ASP A 65 -41.17 13.30 49.35
C ASP A 65 -41.28 12.14 48.34
N GLN A 66 -42.30 11.29 48.47
CA GLN A 66 -42.56 10.26 47.46
C GLN A 66 -42.94 10.88 46.11
N ASN A 67 -43.76 11.93 46.10
CA ASN A 67 -44.14 12.60 44.85
C ASN A 67 -42.99 13.39 44.23
N SER A 68 -42.08 13.98 45.02
CA SER A 68 -40.88 14.64 44.51
C SER A 68 -39.94 13.62 43.88
N HIS A 69 -39.68 12.49 44.55
CA HIS A 69 -38.88 11.40 43.99
C HIS A 69 -39.47 10.83 42.70
N LEU A 70 -40.79 10.62 42.61
CA LEU A 70 -41.43 10.14 41.38
C LEU A 70 -41.36 11.18 40.24
N ARG A 71 -41.41 12.48 40.57
CA ARG A 71 -41.22 13.56 39.58
C ARG A 71 -39.79 13.61 39.08
N ASP A 72 -38.82 13.48 39.96
CA ASP A 72 -37.41 13.47 39.59
C ASP A 72 -37.09 12.25 38.71
N GLU A 73 -37.64 11.08 39.04
CA GLU A 73 -37.48 9.85 38.25
C GLU A 73 -38.07 9.99 36.83
N LEU A 74 -39.17 10.75 36.67
CA LEU A 74 -39.72 11.11 35.37
C LEU A 74 -38.89 12.17 34.64
N GLN A 75 -38.34 13.15 35.35
CA GLN A 75 -37.50 14.20 34.75
C GLN A 75 -36.17 13.65 34.24
N GLU A 76 -35.62 12.59 34.86
CA GLU A 76 -34.42 11.89 34.39
C GLU A 76 -34.59 11.24 33.01
N LEU A 77 -35.83 11.02 32.55
CA LEU A 77 -36.11 10.42 31.26
C LEU A 77 -35.93 11.43 30.13
N HIS A 78 -34.75 11.39 29.52
CA HIS A 78 -34.44 12.16 28.32
C HIS A 78 -34.25 11.25 27.08
N PRO A 79 -34.51 11.77 25.87
CA PRO A 79 -34.13 11.08 24.64
C PRO A 79 -32.62 10.77 24.64
N PHE A 80 -32.25 9.58 24.17
CA PHE A 80 -30.87 9.05 24.17
C PHE A 80 -30.30 8.59 25.52
N THR A 81 -31.11 8.56 26.58
CA THR A 81 -30.69 7.94 27.86
C THR A 81 -30.68 6.41 27.73
N PHE A 82 -29.59 5.78 28.16
CA PHE A 82 -29.47 4.32 28.19
C PHE A 82 -30.09 3.75 29.47
N LEU A 83 -30.94 2.74 29.33
CA LEU A 83 -31.61 2.07 30.44
C LEU A 83 -31.15 0.61 30.52
N THR A 84 -30.92 0.12 31.74
CA THR A 84 -30.70 -1.31 32.00
C THR A 84 -32.03 -2.07 31.90
N GLU A 85 -31.98 -3.40 31.70
CA GLU A 85 -33.20 -4.19 31.52
C GLU A 85 -34.10 -4.20 32.76
N SER A 86 -33.53 -4.25 33.97
CA SER A 86 -34.28 -4.16 35.23
C SER A 86 -35.00 -2.82 35.33
N ARG A 87 -34.25 -1.72 35.17
CA ARG A 87 -34.79 -0.36 35.25
C ARG A 87 -35.84 -0.10 34.17
N TYR A 88 -35.63 -0.59 32.95
CA TYR A 88 -36.64 -0.49 31.88
C TYR A 88 -37.95 -1.21 32.26
N ARG A 89 -37.89 -2.40 32.87
CA ARG A 89 -39.09 -3.14 33.29
C ARG A 89 -39.85 -2.41 34.41
N GLU A 90 -39.13 -1.90 35.40
CA GLU A 90 -39.71 -1.10 36.49
C GLU A 90 -40.40 0.16 35.95
N LEU A 91 -39.68 0.93 35.13
CA LEU A 91 -40.19 2.14 34.49
C LEU A 91 -41.37 1.84 33.56
N LYS A 92 -41.33 0.74 32.80
CA LYS A 92 -42.42 0.35 31.90
C LYS A 92 -43.66 -0.08 32.68
N SER A 93 -43.49 -0.73 33.83
CA SER A 93 -44.61 -1.10 34.71
C SER A 93 -45.28 0.12 35.32
N ARG A 94 -44.52 1.18 35.65
CA ARG A 94 -45.03 2.41 36.27
C ARG A 94 -45.54 3.43 35.24
N TRP A 95 -44.79 3.62 34.15
CA TRP A 95 -44.95 4.73 33.19
C TRP A 95 -44.90 4.28 31.71
N GLY A 96 -45.40 3.08 31.40
CA GLY A 96 -45.31 2.50 30.06
C GLY A 96 -46.00 3.29 28.93
N GLN A 97 -46.86 4.25 29.25
CA GLN A 97 -47.51 5.13 28.26
C GLN A 97 -46.74 6.43 27.99
N VAL A 98 -45.83 6.83 28.89
CA VAL A 98 -45.17 8.14 28.85
C VAL A 98 -43.92 8.13 27.97
N PHE A 99 -43.20 7.01 27.95
CA PHE A 99 -41.97 6.88 27.19
C PHE A 99 -41.97 5.62 26.33
N ARG A 100 -41.26 5.69 25.19
CA ARG A 100 -40.99 4.54 24.33
C ARG A 100 -39.48 4.31 24.30
N ALA A 101 -39.04 3.14 24.74
CA ALA A 101 -37.66 2.70 24.61
C ALA A 101 -37.63 1.35 23.88
N ASP A 102 -36.84 1.33 22.81
CA ASP A 102 -36.62 0.18 21.93
C ASP A 102 -35.15 -0.27 22.02
N MET A 103 -34.85 -1.48 21.56
CA MET A 103 -33.50 -2.06 21.63
C MET A 103 -33.04 -2.53 20.24
N GLY A 104 -31.73 -2.49 20.00
CA GLY A 104 -31.10 -3.05 18.80
C GLY A 104 -31.14 -2.10 17.60
N ALA A 105 -30.95 -2.65 16.40
CA ALA A 105 -30.86 -1.86 15.16
C ALA A 105 -32.16 -1.10 14.82
N GLU A 106 -33.32 -1.64 15.22
CA GLU A 106 -34.64 -1.01 15.03
C GLU A 106 -34.74 0.32 15.77
N ALA A 107 -34.20 0.39 17.00
CA ALA A 107 -34.16 1.63 17.78
C ALA A 107 -33.31 2.71 17.08
N PHE A 108 -32.16 2.32 16.54
CA PHE A 108 -31.30 3.25 15.78
C PHE A 108 -31.95 3.72 14.48
N TYR A 109 -32.68 2.85 13.78
CA TYR A 109 -33.42 3.22 12.58
C TYR A 109 -34.49 4.28 12.88
N ASP A 110 -35.31 4.07 13.91
CA ASP A 110 -36.34 5.01 14.33
C ASP A 110 -35.76 6.36 14.77
N VAL A 111 -34.64 6.33 15.50
CA VAL A 111 -33.89 7.52 15.91
C VAL A 111 -33.37 8.30 14.70
N LEU A 112 -32.72 7.63 13.76
CA LEU A 112 -32.13 8.29 12.58
C LEU A 112 -33.20 8.84 11.65
N ARG A 113 -34.34 8.15 11.52
CA ARG A 113 -35.48 8.59 10.71
C ARG A 113 -36.14 9.85 11.25
N ARG A 114 -36.16 10.04 12.57
CA ARG A 114 -36.72 11.24 13.23
C ARG A 114 -35.72 12.40 13.30
N LEU A 115 -34.48 12.19 12.86
CA LEU A 115 -33.42 13.18 12.97
C LEU A 115 -33.59 14.27 11.90
N ASP A 116 -33.86 15.49 12.35
CA ASP A 116 -33.85 16.67 11.48
C ASP A 116 -32.41 17.19 11.31
N LEU A 117 -31.85 16.95 10.12
CA LEU A 117 -30.49 17.38 9.78
C LEU A 117 -30.35 18.91 9.65
N GLU A 118 -31.44 19.63 9.35
CA GLU A 118 -31.39 21.08 9.19
C GLU A 118 -31.28 21.76 10.54
N LYS A 119 -32.17 21.37 11.45
CA LYS A 119 -32.13 21.84 12.85
C LYS A 119 -30.81 21.48 13.50
N LEU A 120 -30.35 20.23 13.38
CA LEU A 120 -29.08 19.80 13.95
C LEU A 120 -27.88 20.57 13.39
N SER A 121 -27.92 20.91 12.10
CA SER A 121 -26.88 21.72 11.47
C SER A 121 -26.85 23.15 12.02
N ALA A 122 -28.02 23.77 12.24
CA ALA A 122 -28.12 25.11 12.82
C ALA A 122 -27.62 25.13 14.27
N ASP A 123 -28.01 24.13 15.07
CA ASP A 123 -27.58 23.96 16.46
C ASP A 123 -26.07 23.74 16.59
N LEU A 124 -25.47 22.96 15.68
CA LEU A 124 -24.02 22.75 15.67
C LEU A 124 -23.27 24.02 15.22
N TRP A 125 -23.83 24.80 14.30
CA TRP A 125 -23.25 26.09 13.90
C TRP A 125 -23.27 27.11 15.03
N THR A 126 -24.36 27.17 15.80
CA THR A 126 -24.43 28.04 17.00
C THR A 126 -23.45 27.56 18.06
N GLU A 127 -23.39 26.26 18.35
CA GLU A 127 -22.44 25.68 19.32
C GLU A 127 -20.97 25.97 18.94
N VAL A 128 -20.61 25.86 17.66
CA VAL A 128 -19.25 26.18 17.17
C VAL A 128 -18.90 27.66 17.34
N ARG A 129 -19.89 28.57 17.26
CA ARG A 129 -19.71 30.02 17.38
C ARG A 129 -19.72 30.51 18.84
N THR A 130 -20.58 29.93 19.69
CA THR A 130 -20.79 30.40 21.07
C THR A 130 -19.89 29.68 22.09
N SER A 131 -19.46 28.44 21.82
CA SER A 131 -18.69 27.67 22.79
C SER A 131 -17.26 28.19 22.93
N LYS A 132 -16.91 28.66 24.14
CA LYS A 132 -15.55 29.03 24.55
C LYS A 132 -14.61 27.81 24.73
N SER A 133 -15.16 26.60 24.92
CA SER A 133 -14.36 25.39 25.11
C SER A 133 -13.85 24.83 23.78
N LYS A 134 -12.51 24.69 23.67
CA LYS A 134 -11.82 24.11 22.50
C LYS A 134 -12.26 22.68 22.21
N GLN A 135 -12.49 21.86 23.24
CA GLN A 135 -12.89 20.46 23.07
C GLN A 135 -14.32 20.33 22.55
N LYS A 136 -15.27 21.10 23.10
CA LYS A 136 -16.66 21.13 22.62
C LYS A 136 -16.72 21.64 21.18
N ARG A 137 -16.01 22.73 20.87
CA ARG A 137 -15.90 23.27 19.52
C ARG A 137 -15.34 22.25 18.53
N LYS A 138 -14.25 21.53 18.87
CA LYS A 138 -13.67 20.48 18.01
C LYS A 138 -14.67 19.33 17.75
N LYS A 139 -15.39 18.87 18.78
CA LYS A 139 -16.42 17.82 18.63
C LYS A 139 -17.56 18.30 17.73
N ALA A 140 -18.06 19.51 17.95
CA ALA A 140 -19.12 20.11 17.15
C ALA A 140 -18.71 20.30 15.69
N THR A 141 -17.49 20.76 15.41
CA THR A 141 -16.95 20.88 14.03
C THR A 141 -16.87 19.54 13.32
N THR A 142 -16.37 18.48 13.97
CA THR A 142 -16.31 17.14 13.35
C THR A 142 -17.71 16.59 13.04
N ARG A 143 -18.67 16.77 13.96
CA ARG A 143 -20.07 16.36 13.74
C ARG A 143 -20.71 17.18 12.62
N LEU A 144 -20.51 18.50 12.61
CA LEU A 144 -21.04 19.40 11.59
C LEU A 144 -20.55 19.00 10.20
N LYS A 145 -19.27 18.63 10.05
CA LYS A 145 -18.72 18.13 8.79
C LYS A 145 -19.50 16.91 8.25
N VAL A 146 -19.87 15.97 9.12
CA VAL A 146 -20.65 14.78 8.74
C VAL A 146 -22.09 15.18 8.37
N VAL A 147 -22.73 16.01 9.18
CA VAL A 147 -24.11 16.49 8.93
C VAL A 147 -24.19 17.26 7.61
N GLU A 148 -23.26 18.17 7.34
CA GLU A 148 -23.21 18.89 6.06
C GLU A 148 -22.97 17.96 4.88
N SER A 149 -22.16 16.91 5.04
CA SER A 149 -21.93 15.93 3.97
C SER A 149 -23.22 15.15 3.63
N PHE A 150 -24.03 14.79 4.64
CA PHE A 150 -25.35 14.19 4.42
C PHE A 150 -26.33 15.17 3.76
N ARG A 151 -26.38 16.42 4.25
CA ARG A 151 -27.24 17.47 3.65
C ARG A 151 -26.90 17.72 2.18
N ARG A 152 -25.60 17.83 1.84
CA ARG A 152 -25.15 18.07 0.45
C ARG A 152 -25.38 16.86 -0.47
N SER A 153 -25.25 15.64 0.05
CA SER A 153 -25.42 14.42 -0.76
C SER A 153 -26.89 14.02 -0.96
N GLY A 154 -27.82 14.57 -0.17
CA GLY A 154 -29.24 14.16 -0.19
C GLY A 154 -29.50 12.76 0.36
N ASN A 155 -28.47 12.07 0.83
CA ASN A 155 -28.58 10.75 1.43
C ASN A 155 -29.25 10.85 2.79
N ARG A 156 -30.17 9.92 3.06
CA ARG A 156 -30.84 9.88 4.36
C ARG A 156 -30.05 9.02 5.36
N PRO A 157 -29.85 9.46 6.62
CA PRO A 157 -29.05 8.73 7.60
C PRO A 157 -29.57 7.31 7.90
N GLU A 158 -30.88 7.10 7.86
CA GLU A 158 -31.50 5.80 8.15
C GLU A 158 -31.10 4.70 7.16
N TRP A 159 -30.60 5.04 5.97
CA TRP A 159 -30.12 4.06 4.97
C TRP A 159 -28.87 3.30 5.41
N MET A 160 -28.20 3.73 6.48
CA MET A 160 -27.11 2.95 7.09
C MET A 160 -27.60 1.65 7.73
N ILE A 161 -28.86 1.57 8.11
CA ILE A 161 -29.47 0.35 8.67
C ILE A 161 -30.12 -0.43 7.52
N LEU A 162 -29.54 -1.57 7.17
CA LEU A 162 -29.98 -2.37 6.03
C LEU A 162 -31.28 -3.12 6.34
N THR A 163 -32.35 -2.77 5.64
CA THR A 163 -33.62 -3.52 5.65
C THR A 163 -33.66 -4.61 4.57
N VAL A 164 -32.99 -4.37 3.45
CA VAL A 164 -32.86 -5.29 2.32
C VAL A 164 -31.39 -5.46 1.98
N LEU A 165 -30.91 -6.71 2.01
CA LEU A 165 -29.52 -7.04 1.70
C LEU A 165 -29.41 -7.60 0.27
N PRO A 166 -28.68 -6.95 -0.65
CA PRO A 166 -28.51 -7.46 -2.00
C PRO A 166 -27.61 -8.70 -2.03
N VAL A 167 -27.91 -9.61 -2.97
CA VAL A 167 -27.13 -10.83 -3.20
C VAL A 167 -26.37 -10.70 -4.52
N ILE A 168 -25.06 -10.96 -4.49
CA ILE A 168 -24.22 -10.90 -5.69
C ILE A 168 -24.64 -11.99 -6.71
N PRO A 169 -24.56 -11.71 -8.03
CA PRO A 169 -24.84 -12.69 -9.07
C PRO A 169 -24.09 -14.02 -8.90
N PRO A 170 -24.72 -15.17 -9.20
CA PRO A 170 -24.11 -16.50 -9.04
C PRO A 170 -22.75 -16.66 -9.72
N ASP A 171 -22.55 -16.07 -10.89
CA ASP A 171 -21.29 -16.16 -11.65
C ASP A 171 -20.09 -15.54 -10.93
N LEU A 172 -20.33 -14.57 -10.04
CA LEU A 172 -19.30 -13.96 -9.20
C LEU A 172 -19.02 -14.78 -7.92
N ARG A 173 -19.83 -15.81 -7.66
CA ARG A 173 -19.70 -16.76 -6.54
C ARG A 173 -19.88 -18.22 -7.01
N PRO A 174 -19.08 -18.67 -8.00
CA PRO A 174 -19.34 -19.91 -8.70
C PRO A 174 -19.23 -21.14 -7.79
N MET A 175 -19.97 -22.17 -8.17
CA MET A 175 -19.81 -23.54 -7.68
C MET A 175 -19.31 -24.38 -8.85
N VAL A 176 -18.03 -24.72 -8.83
CA VAL A 176 -17.37 -25.41 -9.95
C VAL A 176 -17.28 -26.90 -9.61
N PRO A 177 -17.80 -27.81 -10.47
CA PRO A 177 -17.57 -29.24 -10.30
C PRO A 177 -16.09 -29.54 -10.52
N LEU A 178 -15.52 -30.37 -9.66
CA LEU A 178 -14.18 -30.93 -9.78
C LEU A 178 -14.28 -32.39 -10.22
N ASP A 179 -13.21 -32.88 -10.86
CA ASP A 179 -13.09 -34.31 -11.20
C ASP A 179 -13.25 -35.17 -9.94
N GLY A 180 -14.10 -36.20 -10.02
CA GLY A 180 -14.47 -37.05 -8.88
C GLY A 180 -15.74 -36.65 -8.11
N GLY A 181 -16.64 -35.87 -8.73
CA GLY A 181 -17.98 -35.57 -8.20
C GLY A 181 -18.01 -34.62 -6.99
N ARG A 182 -16.87 -33.99 -6.68
CA ARG A 182 -16.77 -32.96 -5.63
C ARG A 182 -17.08 -31.59 -6.21
N PHE A 183 -17.55 -30.66 -5.37
CA PHE A 183 -17.80 -29.28 -5.77
C PHE A 183 -16.88 -28.32 -5.02
N ALA A 184 -16.28 -27.38 -5.75
CA ALA A 184 -15.57 -26.24 -5.19
C ALA A 184 -16.52 -25.04 -5.11
N THR A 185 -16.79 -24.56 -3.90
CA THR A 185 -17.68 -23.42 -3.65
C THR A 185 -16.90 -22.18 -3.23
N SER A 186 -17.30 -21.01 -3.72
CA SER A 186 -16.84 -19.73 -3.15
C SER A 186 -17.19 -19.61 -1.66
N ASP A 187 -16.28 -19.04 -0.86
CA ASP A 187 -16.48 -18.78 0.58
C ASP A 187 -17.71 -17.90 0.86
N MET A 188 -18.05 -17.03 -0.09
CA MET A 188 -19.24 -16.16 -0.01
C MET A 188 -20.54 -16.95 0.09
N ASN A 189 -20.63 -18.10 -0.59
CA ASN A 189 -21.84 -18.92 -0.56
C ASN A 189 -22.14 -19.43 0.85
N ASP A 190 -21.08 -19.74 1.63
CA ASP A 190 -21.23 -20.12 3.02
C ASP A 190 -21.71 -18.98 3.91
N LEU A 191 -21.21 -17.76 3.67
CA LEU A 191 -21.64 -16.56 4.40
C LEU A 191 -23.09 -16.19 4.08
N TYR A 192 -23.48 -16.17 2.80
CA TYR A 192 -24.87 -15.94 2.39
C TYR A 192 -25.82 -17.00 2.95
N ARG A 193 -25.42 -18.28 2.92
CA ARG A 193 -26.22 -19.36 3.49
C ARG A 193 -26.45 -19.17 5.00
N ARG A 194 -25.45 -18.69 5.74
CA ARG A 194 -25.63 -18.38 7.18
C ARG A 194 -26.67 -17.27 7.37
N VAL A 195 -26.57 -16.17 6.63
CA VAL A 195 -27.53 -15.05 6.71
C VAL A 195 -28.95 -15.53 6.39
N ILE A 196 -29.14 -16.26 5.29
CA ILE A 196 -30.45 -16.78 4.88
C ILE A 196 -31.06 -17.71 5.94
N ASN A 197 -30.27 -18.64 6.47
CA ASN A 197 -30.74 -19.58 7.49
C ASN A 197 -31.14 -18.86 8.79
N ARG A 198 -30.37 -17.84 9.21
CA ARG A 198 -30.68 -17.03 10.40
C ARG A 198 -31.93 -16.18 10.18
N ASN A 199 -32.08 -15.57 9.02
CA ASN A 199 -33.25 -14.76 8.67
C ASN A 199 -34.53 -15.61 8.63
N ASN A 200 -34.48 -16.78 8.00
CA ASN A 200 -35.61 -17.71 7.95
C ASN A 200 -35.98 -18.24 9.35
N ARG A 201 -34.99 -18.49 10.20
CA ARG A 201 -35.21 -18.91 11.59
C ARG A 201 -35.86 -17.80 12.42
N LEU A 202 -35.37 -16.57 12.31
CA LEU A 202 -35.96 -15.41 12.98
C LEU A 202 -37.42 -15.21 12.56
N LYS A 203 -37.71 -15.31 11.26
CA LYS A 203 -39.08 -15.22 10.73
C LYS A 203 -40.01 -16.26 11.36
N ARG A 204 -39.59 -17.53 11.40
CA ARG A 204 -40.36 -18.61 12.05
C ARG A 204 -40.57 -18.38 13.54
N LEU A 205 -39.57 -17.87 14.26
CA LEU A 205 -39.68 -17.59 15.69
C LEU A 205 -40.71 -16.48 15.98
N LEU A 206 -40.79 -15.47 15.11
CA LEU A 206 -41.81 -14.41 15.20
C LEU A 206 -43.21 -14.95 14.91
N GLU A 207 -43.37 -15.80 13.88
CA GLU A 207 -44.65 -16.45 13.54
C GLU A 207 -45.17 -17.35 14.67
N LEU A 208 -44.28 -18.02 15.40
CA LEU A 208 -44.62 -18.90 16.53
C LEU A 208 -44.85 -18.15 17.85
N GLY A 209 -44.65 -16.82 17.89
CA GLY A 209 -44.76 -16.03 19.12
C GLY A 209 -43.73 -16.43 20.19
N ALA A 210 -42.51 -16.79 19.77
CA ALA A 210 -41.47 -17.22 20.68
C ALA A 210 -41.10 -16.11 21.70
N PRO A 211 -40.67 -16.46 22.93
CA PRO A 211 -40.27 -15.48 23.94
C PRO A 211 -39.21 -14.49 23.46
N ASP A 212 -39.31 -13.24 23.92
CA ASP A 212 -38.43 -12.12 23.53
C ASP A 212 -36.94 -12.42 23.65
N VAL A 213 -36.54 -13.20 24.66
CA VAL A 213 -35.14 -13.59 24.89
C VAL A 213 -34.58 -14.37 23.70
N ILE A 214 -35.37 -15.30 23.14
CA ILE A 214 -34.96 -16.13 22.01
C ILE A 214 -34.90 -15.28 20.74
N VAL A 215 -35.90 -14.42 20.54
CA VAL A 215 -35.95 -13.48 19.39
C VAL A 215 -34.74 -12.53 19.41
N ARG A 216 -34.40 -11.96 20.58
CA ARG A 216 -33.22 -11.10 20.75
C ARG A 216 -31.92 -11.81 20.41
N ASN A 217 -31.75 -13.04 20.87
CA ASN A 217 -30.56 -13.82 20.54
C ASN A 217 -30.47 -14.12 19.04
N GLU A 218 -31.59 -14.45 18.37
CA GLU A 218 -31.57 -14.70 16.93
C GLU A 218 -31.33 -13.40 16.12
N LYS A 219 -31.86 -12.25 16.56
CA LYS A 219 -31.52 -10.93 15.98
C LYS A 219 -30.02 -10.64 16.09
N ARG A 220 -29.39 -10.92 17.25
CA ARG A 220 -27.93 -10.80 17.44
C ARG A 220 -27.16 -11.71 16.48
N MET A 221 -27.56 -12.98 16.38
CA MET A 221 -26.90 -13.95 15.49
C MET A 221 -27.04 -13.58 14.02
N LEU A 222 -28.17 -12.98 13.62
CA LEU A 222 -28.37 -12.47 12.26
C LEU A 222 -27.43 -11.29 11.98
N GLN A 223 -27.30 -10.35 12.92
CA GLN A 223 -26.36 -9.23 12.81
C GLN A 223 -24.93 -9.73 12.63
N GLU A 224 -24.48 -10.69 13.44
CA GLU A 224 -23.14 -11.27 13.32
C GLU A 224 -22.90 -11.96 11.97
N ALA A 225 -23.94 -12.59 11.41
CA ALA A 225 -23.86 -13.23 10.10
C ALA A 225 -23.73 -12.19 8.97
N VAL A 226 -24.45 -11.07 9.06
CA VAL A 226 -24.34 -9.94 8.10
C VAL A 226 -23.00 -9.25 8.23
N ASP A 227 -22.53 -9.01 9.46
CA ASP A 227 -21.21 -8.45 9.74
C ASP A 227 -20.12 -9.34 9.11
N SER A 228 -20.19 -10.65 9.32
CA SER A 228 -19.25 -11.62 8.73
C SER A 228 -19.28 -11.64 7.19
N LEU A 229 -20.44 -11.39 6.58
CA LEU A 229 -20.57 -11.34 5.12
C LEU A 229 -19.92 -10.08 4.53
N ILE A 230 -20.12 -8.92 5.17
CA ILE A 230 -19.60 -7.64 4.71
C ILE A 230 -18.11 -7.52 5.03
N ASP A 231 -17.72 -7.77 6.27
CA ASP A 231 -16.34 -7.66 6.77
C ASP A 231 -16.09 -8.66 7.93
N ASN A 232 -15.50 -9.81 7.59
CA ASN A 232 -15.20 -10.88 8.54
C ASN A 232 -13.97 -10.59 9.44
N SER A 233 -13.34 -9.41 9.30
CA SER A 233 -12.11 -9.09 10.03
C SER A 233 -12.35 -8.44 11.40
N GLN A 234 -13.50 -7.79 11.62
CA GLN A 234 -13.70 -6.91 12.78
C GLN A 234 -14.26 -7.60 14.03
N ARG A 235 -15.20 -8.54 13.90
CA ARG A 235 -15.89 -9.16 15.04
C ARG A 235 -16.25 -10.61 14.77
N GLY A 236 -15.94 -11.51 15.71
CA GLY A 236 -16.38 -12.91 15.70
C GLY A 236 -16.05 -13.66 14.40
N LYS A 237 -14.77 -14.02 14.21
CA LYS A 237 -14.26 -14.61 12.96
C LYS A 237 -15.08 -15.84 12.53
N ALA A 238 -15.77 -15.72 11.40
CA ALA A 238 -16.45 -16.83 10.76
C ALA A 238 -15.41 -17.79 10.16
N LEU A 239 -15.22 -18.94 10.81
CA LEU A 239 -14.35 -20.02 10.35
C LEU A 239 -15.09 -20.94 9.36
N SER A 240 -14.33 -21.54 8.46
CA SER A 240 -14.84 -22.57 7.54
C SER A 240 -15.28 -23.83 8.29
N ARG A 241 -16.26 -24.56 7.73
CA ARG A 241 -16.78 -25.82 8.32
C ARG A 241 -15.78 -26.98 8.25
N ARG A 242 -14.89 -26.98 7.25
CA ARG A 242 -13.96 -28.08 6.95
C ARG A 242 -12.51 -27.78 7.34
N GLY A 243 -12.24 -26.65 7.98
CA GLY A 243 -10.90 -26.29 8.43
C GLY A 243 -10.84 -24.96 9.18
N ARG A 244 -9.73 -24.69 9.88
CA ARG A 244 -9.50 -23.46 10.67
C ARG A 244 -9.21 -22.21 9.82
N ARG A 245 -9.55 -22.23 8.52
CA ARG A 245 -9.36 -21.07 7.62
C ARG A 245 -10.51 -20.09 7.78
N GLU A 246 -10.17 -18.82 7.89
CA GLU A 246 -11.14 -17.71 7.87
C GLU A 246 -11.79 -17.59 6.49
N LEU A 247 -13.12 -17.41 6.47
CA LEU A 247 -13.87 -17.19 5.24
C LEU A 247 -13.60 -15.76 4.72
N LYS A 248 -13.46 -15.62 3.40
CA LYS A 248 -13.29 -14.30 2.78
C LYS A 248 -14.63 -13.58 2.65
N SER A 249 -14.69 -12.36 3.18
CA SER A 249 -15.85 -11.47 3.08
C SER A 249 -15.88 -10.68 1.77
N LEU A 250 -16.96 -9.93 1.55
CA LEU A 250 -17.09 -8.99 0.43
C LEU A 250 -15.96 -7.93 0.43
N SER A 251 -15.64 -7.39 1.61
CA SER A 251 -14.57 -6.39 1.75
C SER A 251 -13.18 -6.97 1.44
N ASP A 252 -12.92 -8.22 1.82
CA ASP A 252 -11.64 -8.91 1.56
C ASP A 252 -11.41 -9.18 0.07
N MET A 253 -12.48 -9.29 -0.71
CA MET A 253 -12.36 -9.42 -2.17
C MET A 253 -11.86 -8.15 -2.84
N LEU A 254 -12.05 -7.00 -2.20
CA LEU A 254 -11.62 -5.70 -2.72
C LEU A 254 -10.23 -5.32 -2.20
N LYS A 255 -9.97 -5.59 -0.91
CA LYS A 255 -8.75 -5.15 -0.21
C LYS A 255 -7.56 -6.11 -0.40
N GLY A 256 -6.36 -5.60 -0.14
CA GLY A 256 -5.11 -6.36 -0.11
C GLY A 256 -4.50 -6.70 -1.47
N LYS A 257 -3.34 -7.38 -1.46
CA LYS A 257 -2.58 -7.76 -2.67
C LYS A 257 -3.36 -8.70 -3.60
N LYS A 258 -4.17 -9.59 -3.01
CA LYS A 258 -5.01 -10.56 -3.73
C LYS A 258 -6.40 -10.00 -4.08
N GLY A 259 -6.71 -8.77 -3.67
CA GLY A 259 -7.99 -8.12 -3.94
C GLY A 259 -8.14 -7.66 -5.39
N ARG A 260 -9.38 -7.41 -5.79
CA ARG A 260 -9.78 -7.01 -7.16
C ARG A 260 -8.98 -5.83 -7.70
N PHE A 261 -8.80 -4.77 -6.92
CA PHE A 261 -8.12 -3.56 -7.38
C PHE A 261 -6.67 -3.81 -7.79
N ARG A 262 -5.88 -4.42 -6.90
CA ARG A 262 -4.44 -4.62 -7.16
C ARG A 262 -4.16 -5.75 -8.14
N ARG A 263 -4.89 -6.86 -8.04
CA ARG A 263 -4.58 -8.08 -8.80
C ARG A 263 -5.24 -8.17 -10.16
N ASN A 264 -6.42 -7.57 -10.34
CA ASN A 264 -7.26 -7.78 -11.52
C ASN A 264 -7.55 -6.50 -12.30
N LEU A 265 -7.49 -5.32 -11.67
CA LEU A 265 -7.67 -4.05 -12.37
C LEU A 265 -6.32 -3.47 -12.82
N LEU A 266 -5.37 -3.33 -11.90
CA LEU A 266 -4.03 -2.79 -12.22
C LEU A 266 -3.12 -3.83 -12.88
N GLY A 267 -3.06 -5.04 -12.32
CA GLY A 267 -2.40 -6.18 -12.95
C GLY A 267 -3.41 -6.99 -13.76
N LYS A 268 -3.07 -7.35 -15.00
CA LYS A 268 -3.85 -8.31 -15.80
C LYS A 268 -2.89 -9.25 -16.51
N ARG A 269 -3.35 -10.48 -16.71
CA ARG A 269 -2.72 -11.36 -17.72
C ARG A 269 -3.16 -10.83 -19.07
N VAL A 270 -2.20 -10.71 -19.99
CA VAL A 270 -2.41 -10.15 -21.32
C VAL A 270 -2.11 -11.22 -22.37
N ASP A 271 -2.95 -11.30 -23.38
CA ASP A 271 -2.68 -12.12 -24.56
C ASP A 271 -1.56 -11.50 -25.40
N TYR A 272 -1.12 -12.20 -26.46
CA TYR A 272 -0.02 -11.77 -27.33
C TYR A 272 1.27 -11.46 -26.55
N SER A 273 1.55 -12.33 -25.58
CA SER A 273 2.74 -12.25 -24.75
C SER A 273 3.46 -13.59 -24.64
N GLY A 274 4.78 -13.53 -24.51
CA GLY A 274 5.67 -14.67 -24.40
C GLY A 274 6.71 -14.43 -23.32
N ARG A 275 7.41 -15.48 -22.90
CA ARG A 275 8.56 -15.38 -22.00
C ARG A 275 9.59 -16.43 -22.37
N SER A 276 10.86 -16.05 -22.42
CA SER A 276 11.97 -16.98 -22.53
C SER A 276 13.21 -16.44 -21.82
N VAL A 277 14.22 -17.31 -21.71
CA VAL A 277 15.55 -16.98 -21.22
C VAL A 277 16.24 -16.04 -22.21
N ILE A 278 17.02 -15.09 -21.70
CA ILE A 278 17.81 -14.18 -22.53
C ILE A 278 19.24 -14.68 -22.70
N VAL A 279 19.81 -14.42 -23.87
CA VAL A 279 21.21 -14.66 -24.23
C VAL A 279 21.77 -13.40 -24.87
N VAL A 280 23.09 -13.24 -24.85
CA VAL A 280 23.74 -12.08 -25.45
C VAL A 280 23.71 -12.17 -26.99
N GLY A 281 23.35 -11.08 -27.65
CA GLY A 281 23.43 -10.94 -29.11
C GLY A 281 24.37 -9.78 -29.49
N PRO A 282 25.70 -9.98 -29.49
CA PRO A 282 26.66 -8.90 -29.75
C PRO A 282 26.54 -8.32 -31.16
N GLN A 283 26.16 -9.13 -32.15
CA GLN A 283 25.97 -8.70 -33.54
C GLN A 283 24.72 -7.84 -33.79
N LEU A 284 23.83 -7.73 -32.81
CA LEU A 284 22.61 -6.94 -32.94
C LEU A 284 22.94 -5.43 -32.88
N LYS A 285 22.12 -4.61 -33.52
CA LYS A 285 22.11 -3.16 -33.30
C LYS A 285 21.32 -2.81 -32.04
N LEU A 286 21.54 -1.63 -31.47
CA LEU A 286 20.90 -1.21 -30.22
C LEU A 286 19.37 -1.33 -30.24
N TYR A 287 18.73 -1.03 -31.37
CA TYR A 287 17.28 -1.07 -31.57
C TYR A 287 16.73 -2.47 -31.93
N GLN A 288 17.57 -3.49 -32.04
CA GLN A 288 17.17 -4.83 -32.47
C GLN A 288 17.16 -5.82 -31.31
N CYS A 289 16.31 -6.84 -31.41
CA CYS A 289 16.37 -8.01 -30.53
C CYS A 289 16.18 -9.29 -31.35
N GLY A 290 16.81 -10.39 -30.92
CA GLY A 290 16.60 -11.68 -31.56
C GLY A 290 15.41 -12.41 -30.94
N LEU A 291 14.41 -12.73 -31.75
CA LEU A 291 13.21 -13.45 -31.33
C LEU A 291 13.18 -14.86 -31.94
N PRO A 292 13.04 -15.92 -31.13
CA PRO A 292 12.91 -17.29 -31.63
C PRO A 292 11.76 -17.46 -32.62
N LYS A 293 12.00 -18.16 -33.73
CA LYS A 293 10.98 -18.44 -34.76
C LYS A 293 9.69 -19.05 -34.19
N SER A 294 9.80 -20.01 -33.28
CA SER A 294 8.64 -20.66 -32.64
C SER A 294 7.80 -19.69 -31.81
N MET A 295 8.46 -18.83 -31.02
CA MET A 295 7.78 -17.81 -30.23
C MET A 295 7.15 -16.74 -31.12
N ALA A 296 7.88 -16.26 -32.13
CA ALA A 296 7.38 -15.26 -33.07
C ALA A 296 6.15 -15.77 -33.82
N LEU A 297 6.15 -17.02 -34.28
CA LEU A 297 5.01 -17.62 -34.97
C LEU A 297 3.73 -17.62 -34.11
N GLU A 298 3.85 -17.90 -32.81
CA GLU A 298 2.70 -17.85 -31.90
C GLU A 298 2.22 -16.43 -31.61
N LEU A 299 3.15 -15.52 -31.36
CA LEU A 299 2.83 -14.12 -31.05
C LEU A 299 2.18 -13.40 -32.24
N PHE A 300 2.63 -13.70 -33.45
CA PHE A 300 2.16 -13.07 -34.69
C PHE A 300 1.13 -13.90 -35.44
N ARG A 301 0.66 -15.01 -34.86
CA ARG A 301 -0.26 -15.99 -35.48
C ARG A 301 -1.43 -15.37 -36.27
N PRO A 302 -2.23 -14.41 -35.76
CA PRO A 302 -3.34 -13.85 -36.54
C PRO A 302 -2.88 -13.03 -37.74
N PHE A 303 -1.74 -12.35 -37.65
CA PHE A 303 -1.18 -11.55 -38.73
C PHE A 303 -0.63 -12.44 -39.86
N VAL A 304 0.05 -13.52 -39.49
CA VAL A 304 0.53 -14.55 -40.43
C VAL A 304 -0.65 -15.18 -41.17
N ILE A 305 -1.73 -15.54 -40.45
CA ILE A 305 -2.96 -16.07 -41.08
C ILE A 305 -3.54 -15.09 -42.10
N SER A 306 -3.62 -13.80 -41.75
CA SER A 306 -4.16 -12.76 -42.65
C SER A 306 -3.31 -12.64 -43.93
N ARG A 307 -1.98 -12.61 -43.78
CA ARG A 307 -1.05 -12.49 -44.91
C ARG A 307 -1.00 -13.75 -45.79
N LEU A 308 -1.08 -14.95 -45.21
CA LEU A 308 -1.16 -16.20 -45.97
C LEU A 308 -2.40 -16.27 -46.89
N VAL A 309 -3.52 -15.68 -46.44
CA VAL A 309 -4.74 -15.58 -47.26
C VAL A 309 -4.59 -14.50 -48.32
N ALA A 310 -4.00 -13.35 -47.97
CA ALA A 310 -3.77 -12.25 -48.92
C ALA A 310 -2.84 -12.65 -50.08
N HIS A 311 -1.77 -13.40 -49.79
CA HIS A 311 -0.84 -13.94 -50.79
C HIS A 311 -1.37 -15.17 -51.54
N SER A 312 -2.62 -15.58 -51.29
CA SER A 312 -3.25 -16.76 -51.91
C SER A 312 -2.56 -18.11 -51.64
N TYR A 313 -1.68 -18.20 -50.63
CA TYR A 313 -1.11 -19.47 -50.18
C TYR A 313 -2.17 -20.37 -49.53
N ALA A 314 -3.18 -19.78 -48.89
CA ALA A 314 -4.31 -20.48 -48.30
C ALA A 314 -5.64 -19.84 -48.72
N ALA A 315 -6.58 -20.67 -49.19
CA ALA A 315 -7.90 -20.18 -49.61
C ALA A 315 -8.79 -19.69 -48.43
N ASN A 316 -8.56 -20.19 -47.20
CA ASN A 316 -9.42 -19.90 -46.05
C ASN A 316 -8.59 -19.83 -44.75
N VAL A 317 -9.11 -19.14 -43.74
CA VAL A 317 -8.50 -19.05 -42.38
C VAL A 317 -8.20 -20.43 -41.77
N LYS A 318 -9.11 -21.42 -41.95
CA LYS A 318 -8.88 -22.79 -41.48
C LYS A 318 -7.73 -23.48 -42.23
N GLY A 319 -7.59 -23.20 -43.52
CA GLY A 319 -6.46 -23.67 -44.33
C GLY A 319 -5.15 -23.08 -43.84
N ALA A 320 -5.11 -21.77 -43.62
CA ALA A 320 -3.94 -21.06 -43.09
C ALA A 320 -3.51 -21.59 -41.71
N ARG A 321 -4.46 -21.90 -40.80
CA ARG A 321 -4.14 -22.55 -39.52
C ARG A 321 -3.45 -23.89 -39.70
N ARG A 322 -3.93 -24.73 -40.64
CA ARG A 322 -3.32 -26.03 -40.95
C ARG A 322 -1.93 -25.88 -41.59
N PHE A 323 -1.69 -24.81 -42.35
CA PHE A 323 -0.34 -24.50 -42.89
C PHE A 323 0.64 -24.18 -41.76
N ILE A 324 0.22 -23.38 -40.78
CA ILE A 324 1.02 -23.04 -39.60
C ILE A 324 1.30 -24.29 -38.77
N GLU A 325 0.30 -25.12 -38.49
CA GLU A 325 0.49 -26.38 -37.71
C GLU A 325 1.44 -27.37 -38.39
N ARG A 326 1.57 -27.32 -39.71
CA ARG A 326 2.47 -28.17 -40.49
C ARG A 326 3.88 -27.58 -40.68
N ASN A 327 4.16 -26.39 -40.15
CA ASN A 327 5.45 -25.68 -40.27
C ASN A 327 5.96 -25.62 -41.72
N ARG A 328 5.07 -25.27 -42.64
CA ARG A 328 5.37 -25.09 -44.07
C ARG A 328 6.38 -23.94 -44.29
N PRO A 329 7.36 -24.06 -45.20
CA PRO A 329 8.38 -23.02 -45.46
C PRO A 329 7.79 -21.63 -45.75
N GLU A 330 6.69 -21.58 -46.50
CA GLU A 330 5.97 -20.37 -46.90
C GLU A 330 5.50 -19.55 -45.68
N VAL A 331 5.29 -20.19 -44.53
CA VAL A 331 4.89 -19.53 -43.28
C VAL A 331 6.02 -18.65 -42.74
N TYR A 332 7.28 -19.08 -42.88
CA TYR A 332 8.44 -18.34 -42.37
C TYR A 332 8.77 -17.12 -43.23
N GLU A 333 8.57 -17.21 -44.55
CA GLU A 333 8.68 -16.07 -45.47
C GLU A 333 7.68 -14.97 -45.09
N VAL A 334 6.41 -15.36 -44.93
CA VAL A 334 5.35 -14.43 -44.49
C VAL A 334 5.60 -13.89 -43.09
N LEU A 335 6.13 -14.72 -42.19
CA LEU A 335 6.47 -14.30 -40.83
C LEU A 335 7.54 -13.20 -40.85
N GLU A 336 8.54 -13.30 -41.70
CA GLU A 336 9.60 -12.28 -41.83
C GLU A 336 9.05 -10.94 -42.34
N GLU A 337 8.10 -10.95 -43.27
CA GLU A 337 7.41 -9.75 -43.73
C GLU A 337 6.62 -9.08 -42.58
N VAL A 338 5.83 -9.87 -41.85
CA VAL A 338 4.95 -9.37 -40.77
C VAL A 338 5.73 -8.75 -39.62
N ILE A 339 6.88 -9.33 -39.29
CA ILE A 339 7.73 -8.93 -38.17
C ILE A 339 8.36 -7.55 -38.41
N LYS A 340 8.71 -7.20 -39.65
CA LYS A 340 9.28 -5.88 -40.01
C LYS A 340 8.27 -4.74 -39.80
N GLU A 341 6.97 -5.03 -39.82
CA GLU A 341 5.94 -4.00 -39.64
C GLU A 341 5.79 -3.54 -38.18
N ARG A 342 6.18 -4.36 -37.20
CA ARG A 342 5.80 -4.17 -35.79
C ARG A 342 6.97 -4.43 -34.83
N PRO A 343 7.35 -3.44 -33.99
CA PRO A 343 8.30 -3.69 -32.91
C PRO A 343 7.67 -4.58 -31.82
N VAL A 344 8.52 -5.16 -30.98
CA VAL A 344 8.12 -5.90 -29.78
C VAL A 344 8.59 -5.17 -28.53
N LEU A 345 7.85 -5.30 -27.44
CA LEU A 345 8.24 -4.77 -26.14
C LEU A 345 8.91 -5.87 -25.32
N LEU A 346 10.13 -5.63 -24.87
CA LEU A 346 10.82 -6.48 -23.90
C LEU A 346 10.66 -5.89 -22.50
N ASN A 347 10.39 -6.76 -21.52
CA ASN A 347 10.24 -6.39 -20.13
C ASN A 347 10.91 -7.42 -19.21
N ARG A 348 11.70 -6.93 -18.26
CA ARG A 348 12.26 -7.74 -17.18
C ARG A 348 11.61 -7.36 -15.84
N ALA A 349 11.20 -8.38 -15.09
CA ALA A 349 10.70 -8.19 -13.73
C ALA A 349 11.85 -8.34 -12.72
N PRO A 350 11.93 -7.50 -11.68
CA PRO A 350 11.03 -6.39 -11.34
C PRO A 350 11.28 -5.12 -12.17
N THR A 351 10.21 -4.48 -12.64
CA THR A 351 10.28 -3.21 -13.38
C THR A 351 10.35 -2.03 -12.40
N LEU A 352 11.54 -1.47 -12.18
CA LEU A 352 11.76 -0.37 -11.22
C LEU A 352 11.52 1.02 -11.82
N HIS A 353 11.81 1.19 -13.11
CA HIS A 353 11.68 2.44 -13.83
C HIS A 353 11.24 2.18 -15.27
N ARG A 354 10.88 3.25 -16.01
CA ARG A 354 10.34 3.13 -17.38
C ARG A 354 11.26 2.36 -18.34
N LEU A 355 12.59 2.48 -18.19
CA LEU A 355 13.57 1.78 -19.05
C LEU A 355 13.60 0.26 -18.83
N GLY A 356 12.90 -0.26 -17.83
CA GLY A 356 12.68 -1.70 -17.68
C GLY A 356 11.68 -2.27 -18.69
N ILE A 357 11.08 -1.42 -19.53
CA ILE A 357 10.30 -1.79 -20.71
C ILE A 357 10.79 -0.95 -21.89
N GLN A 358 11.32 -1.60 -22.92
CA GLN A 358 11.74 -0.94 -24.16
C GLN A 358 11.23 -1.68 -25.38
N ALA A 359 11.07 -0.95 -26.47
CA ALA A 359 10.71 -1.48 -27.77
C ALA A 359 11.97 -1.83 -28.56
N PHE A 360 11.90 -2.94 -29.30
CA PHE A 360 12.94 -3.42 -30.20
C PHE A 360 12.33 -3.89 -31.51
N GLU A 361 13.10 -3.82 -32.58
CA GLU A 361 12.78 -4.46 -33.85
C GLU A 361 13.20 -5.93 -33.80
N PRO A 362 12.25 -6.87 -33.89
CA PRO A 362 12.54 -8.29 -33.82
C PRO A 362 13.27 -8.78 -35.07
N ILE A 363 14.37 -9.52 -34.87
CA ILE A 363 15.06 -10.32 -35.88
C ILE A 363 14.79 -11.79 -35.58
N LEU A 364 14.40 -12.54 -36.61
CA LEU A 364 14.17 -13.98 -36.47
C LEU A 364 15.50 -14.71 -36.24
N ILE A 365 15.56 -15.47 -35.16
CA ILE A 365 16.71 -16.32 -34.82
C ILE A 365 16.28 -17.77 -34.64
N GLU A 366 17.24 -18.67 -34.86
CA GLU A 366 17.11 -20.08 -34.50
C GLU A 366 17.27 -20.28 -32.98
N GLY A 367 16.72 -21.37 -32.47
CA GLY A 367 16.76 -21.71 -31.04
C GLY A 367 15.52 -21.27 -30.27
N SER A 368 15.64 -21.15 -28.95
CA SER A 368 14.52 -20.87 -28.03
C SER A 368 14.76 -19.68 -27.11
N ALA A 369 15.96 -19.12 -27.07
CA ALA A 369 16.32 -17.99 -26.21
C ALA A 369 16.23 -16.66 -26.96
N ILE A 370 15.88 -15.59 -26.25
CA ILE A 370 15.81 -14.23 -26.80
C ILE A 370 17.21 -13.63 -26.81
N GLN A 371 17.67 -13.10 -27.93
CA GLN A 371 18.94 -12.36 -27.96
C GLN A 371 18.69 -10.90 -27.59
N LEU A 372 19.44 -10.42 -26.59
CA LEU A 372 19.39 -9.05 -26.11
C LEU A 372 20.70 -8.32 -26.43
N HIS A 373 20.59 -7.05 -26.79
CA HIS A 373 21.74 -6.19 -26.98
C HIS A 373 22.50 -5.96 -25.65
N PRO A 374 23.84 -6.08 -25.61
CA PRO A 374 24.59 -5.97 -24.36
C PRO A 374 24.51 -4.58 -23.70
N LEU A 375 24.39 -3.49 -24.46
CA LEU A 375 24.32 -2.13 -23.90
C LEU A 375 23.01 -1.83 -23.16
N VAL A 376 21.92 -2.57 -23.40
CA VAL A 376 20.65 -2.35 -22.69
C VAL A 376 20.54 -3.14 -21.39
N THR A 377 21.48 -4.04 -21.11
CA THR A 377 21.48 -4.88 -19.91
C THR A 377 21.49 -4.06 -18.62
N THR A 378 22.19 -2.92 -18.61
CA THR A 378 22.22 -1.96 -17.50
C THR A 378 20.83 -1.39 -17.21
N ALA A 379 20.06 -1.06 -18.26
CA ALA A 379 18.70 -0.53 -18.13
C ALA A 379 17.72 -1.58 -17.60
N PHE A 380 17.83 -2.83 -18.03
CA PHE A 380 16.99 -3.91 -17.51
C PHE A 380 17.49 -4.49 -16.18
N ASN A 381 18.67 -4.07 -15.74
CA ASN A 381 19.44 -4.71 -14.66
C ASN A 381 19.54 -6.23 -14.86
N ALA A 382 19.77 -6.65 -16.10
CA ALA A 382 19.71 -8.03 -16.55
C ALA A 382 21.11 -8.64 -16.69
N ASP A 383 21.23 -9.91 -16.37
CA ASP A 383 22.40 -10.74 -16.64
C ASP A 383 22.01 -11.95 -17.51
N PHE A 384 23.00 -12.81 -17.82
CA PHE A 384 22.84 -13.93 -18.75
C PHE A 384 23.05 -15.29 -18.04
N ASP A 385 22.70 -15.39 -16.76
CA ASP A 385 22.87 -16.61 -15.94
C ASP A 385 21.60 -17.49 -15.85
N GLY A 386 20.55 -17.12 -16.58
CA GLY A 386 19.24 -17.79 -16.55
C GLY A 386 18.05 -16.85 -16.46
N ASP A 387 18.31 -15.54 -16.39
CA ASP A 387 17.34 -14.46 -16.46
C ASP A 387 16.33 -14.60 -17.62
N GLN A 388 15.09 -14.21 -17.36
CA GLN A 388 13.99 -14.31 -18.31
C GLN A 388 13.34 -12.96 -18.59
N MET A 389 13.00 -12.73 -19.85
CA MET A 389 12.26 -11.55 -20.28
C MET A 389 10.90 -11.91 -20.84
N ALA A 390 9.91 -11.07 -20.56
CA ALA A 390 8.60 -11.11 -21.20
C ALA A 390 8.64 -10.29 -22.49
N VAL A 391 7.97 -10.81 -23.52
CA VAL A 391 7.78 -10.15 -24.81
C VAL A 391 6.30 -9.81 -24.95
N HIS A 392 5.98 -8.61 -25.41
CA HIS A 392 4.62 -8.19 -25.72
C HIS A 392 4.54 -7.58 -27.13
N VAL A 393 3.48 -7.89 -27.87
CA VAL A 393 3.27 -7.37 -29.23
C VAL A 393 2.22 -6.25 -29.24
N PRO A 394 2.58 -5.01 -29.65
CA PRO A 394 1.61 -3.94 -29.86
C PRO A 394 0.72 -4.23 -31.08
N LEU A 395 -0.60 -4.24 -30.87
CA LEU A 395 -1.58 -4.60 -31.89
C LEU A 395 -2.15 -3.39 -32.65
N SER A 396 -2.53 -2.32 -31.95
CA SER A 396 -3.09 -1.13 -32.60
C SER A 396 -1.99 -0.30 -33.27
N GLU A 397 -2.30 0.36 -34.38
CA GLU A 397 -1.35 1.25 -35.06
C GLU A 397 -0.85 2.37 -34.14
N LYS A 398 -1.72 2.88 -33.26
CA LYS A 398 -1.35 3.87 -32.25
C LYS A 398 -0.28 3.32 -31.28
N ALA A 399 -0.44 2.08 -30.80
CA ALA A 399 0.54 1.45 -29.93
C ALA A 399 1.85 1.12 -30.66
N VAL A 400 1.79 0.72 -31.93
CA VAL A 400 2.99 0.52 -32.77
C VAL A 400 3.75 1.84 -32.95
N ARG A 401 3.04 2.93 -33.23
CA ARG A 401 3.64 4.26 -33.35
C ARG A 401 4.25 4.71 -32.03
N GLU A 402 3.55 4.54 -30.91
CA GLU A 402 4.05 4.84 -29.58
C GLU A 402 5.35 4.07 -29.29
N ALA A 403 5.37 2.77 -29.60
CA ALA A 403 6.55 1.93 -29.41
C ALA A 403 7.76 2.43 -30.22
N ARG A 404 7.57 2.75 -31.52
CA ARG A 404 8.67 3.25 -32.38
C ARG A 404 9.14 4.66 -32.00
N THR A 405 8.23 5.54 -31.60
CA THR A 405 8.57 6.96 -31.40
C THR A 405 9.07 7.23 -29.98
N LEU A 406 8.50 6.56 -28.97
CA LEU A 406 8.76 6.85 -27.55
C LEU A 406 9.55 5.75 -26.84
N MET A 407 9.31 4.47 -27.17
CA MET A 407 9.83 3.34 -26.38
C MET A 407 11.04 2.65 -27.01
N LEU A 408 11.39 2.96 -28.25
CA LEU A 408 12.53 2.34 -28.95
C LEU A 408 13.81 2.54 -28.11
N SER A 409 14.63 1.50 -27.99
CA SER A 409 15.85 1.57 -27.17
C SER A 409 16.81 2.67 -27.63
N SER A 410 16.91 2.93 -28.94
CA SER A 410 17.72 4.03 -29.50
C SER A 410 17.24 5.42 -29.06
N LYS A 411 15.96 5.58 -28.72
CA LYS A 411 15.35 6.83 -28.22
C LYS A 411 15.58 7.05 -26.73
N ASN A 412 15.97 5.99 -26.02
CA ASN A 412 16.01 5.96 -24.56
C ASN A 412 17.45 5.77 -24.05
N LEU A 413 18.36 6.64 -24.52
CA LEU A 413 19.79 6.58 -24.21
C LEU A 413 20.14 7.17 -22.84
N LEU A 414 19.29 8.06 -22.32
CA LEU A 414 19.52 8.79 -21.07
C LEU A 414 18.63 8.28 -19.94
N LYS A 415 19.15 8.35 -18.73
CA LYS A 415 18.39 8.14 -17.50
C LYS A 415 17.40 9.30 -17.29
N PRO A 416 16.12 9.01 -16.96
CA PRO A 416 15.13 10.06 -16.72
C PRO A 416 15.36 10.85 -15.42
N ALA A 417 16.21 10.34 -14.52
CA ALA A 417 16.39 10.90 -13.18
C ALA A 417 17.42 12.05 -13.14
N ASP A 418 18.53 11.89 -13.86
CA ASP A 418 19.71 12.76 -13.82
C ASP A 418 20.20 13.18 -15.21
N GLY A 419 19.66 12.60 -16.29
CA GLY A 419 20.07 12.90 -17.67
C GLY A 419 21.36 12.20 -18.10
N GLU A 420 21.95 11.34 -17.27
CA GLU A 420 23.18 10.64 -17.63
C GLU A 420 22.93 9.52 -18.67
N PRO A 421 23.89 9.22 -19.57
CA PRO A 421 23.79 8.07 -20.45
C PRO A 421 23.67 6.75 -19.70
N ILE A 422 22.64 5.96 -20.00
CA ILE A 422 22.45 4.60 -19.44
C ILE A 422 23.15 3.53 -20.27
N ILE A 423 23.32 3.78 -21.57
CA ILE A 423 23.92 2.86 -22.55
C ILE A 423 25.45 2.79 -22.47
N SER A 424 26.03 3.01 -21.29
CA SER A 424 27.48 2.96 -21.12
C SER A 424 27.98 1.51 -21.27
N PRO A 425 29.01 1.27 -22.10
CA PRO A 425 29.70 -0.01 -22.16
C PRO A 425 30.15 -0.46 -20.78
N GLY A 426 30.09 -1.77 -20.54
CA GLY A 426 30.50 -2.38 -19.27
C GLY A 426 31.42 -3.57 -19.49
N LYS A 427 32.16 -3.93 -18.43
CA LYS A 427 33.03 -5.12 -18.37
C LYS A 427 33.95 -5.20 -19.60
N ASP A 428 33.84 -6.26 -20.39
CA ASP A 428 34.71 -6.61 -21.51
C ASP A 428 34.84 -5.46 -22.53
N MET A 429 33.75 -4.75 -22.83
CA MET A 429 33.80 -3.62 -23.77
C MET A 429 34.71 -2.50 -23.25
N VAL A 430 34.64 -2.21 -21.94
CA VAL A 430 35.52 -1.21 -21.30
C VAL A 430 36.95 -1.71 -21.26
N LEU A 431 37.14 -3.00 -20.96
CA LEU A 431 38.48 -3.61 -20.91
C LEU A 431 39.20 -3.52 -22.26
N GLY A 432 38.50 -3.81 -23.36
CA GLY A 432 39.06 -3.71 -24.71
C GLY A 432 39.42 -2.27 -25.08
N VAL A 433 38.54 -1.31 -24.79
CA VAL A 433 38.81 0.12 -25.06
C VAL A 433 39.95 0.65 -24.17
N TYR A 434 39.98 0.27 -22.90
CA TYR A 434 41.09 0.62 -22.00
C TYR A 434 42.40 0.05 -22.51
N TYR A 435 42.42 -1.24 -22.88
CA TYR A 435 43.59 -1.89 -23.46
C TYR A 435 44.03 -1.20 -24.76
N MET A 436 43.13 -0.72 -25.61
CA MET A 436 43.54 0.04 -26.79
C MET A 436 44.15 1.41 -26.48
N THR A 437 43.72 2.05 -25.39
CA THR A 437 44.04 3.46 -25.12
C THR A 437 45.10 3.68 -24.04
N MET A 438 45.49 2.62 -23.33
CA MET A 438 46.57 2.67 -22.35
C MET A 438 47.92 2.89 -23.03
N GLU A 439 48.78 3.63 -22.33
CA GLU A 439 50.20 3.76 -22.67
C GLU A 439 50.98 2.60 -22.06
N ASP A 440 51.93 2.08 -22.83
CA ASP A 440 52.86 1.06 -22.37
C ASP A 440 54.27 1.65 -22.44
N ASN A 441 54.97 1.64 -21.31
CA ASN A 441 56.32 2.21 -21.20
C ASN A 441 57.40 1.27 -21.73
N ARG A 442 57.01 0.10 -22.27
CA ARG A 442 57.94 -0.83 -22.93
C ARG A 442 58.28 -0.32 -24.33
N ASN A 443 59.46 -0.69 -24.82
CA ASN A 443 59.82 -0.39 -26.21
C ASN A 443 59.02 -1.30 -27.14
N HIS A 444 58.29 -0.70 -28.06
CA HIS A 444 57.53 -1.38 -29.09
C HIS A 444 58.16 -1.20 -30.47
N LYS A 445 57.83 -2.10 -31.39
CA LYS A 445 58.27 -1.99 -32.77
C LYS A 445 57.67 -0.74 -33.41
N GLY A 446 58.53 0.16 -33.89
CA GLY A 446 58.12 1.36 -34.62
C GLY A 446 57.89 2.61 -33.77
N ASP A 447 58.39 2.63 -32.51
CA ASP A 447 58.29 3.80 -31.64
C ASP A 447 58.92 5.05 -32.26
N GLY A 448 58.23 6.18 -32.09
CA GLY A 448 58.63 7.51 -32.58
C GLY A 448 58.40 7.73 -34.07
N ARG A 449 57.83 6.75 -34.80
CA ARG A 449 57.54 6.88 -36.23
C ARG A 449 56.46 7.94 -36.48
N ALA A 450 56.65 8.72 -37.54
CA ALA A 450 55.70 9.73 -37.96
C ALA A 450 54.81 9.23 -39.10
N PHE A 451 53.52 9.53 -39.04
CA PHE A 451 52.52 9.15 -40.04
C PHE A 451 51.72 10.37 -40.51
N ALA A 452 51.24 10.32 -41.76
CA ALA A 452 50.53 11.40 -42.43
C ALA A 452 49.05 11.47 -42.07
N ASP A 453 48.39 10.33 -41.86
CA ASP A 453 46.96 10.24 -41.55
C ASP A 453 46.61 8.95 -40.77
N ILE A 454 45.32 8.79 -40.44
CA ILE A 454 44.78 7.62 -39.73
C ILE A 454 44.87 6.34 -40.60
N ASP A 455 44.73 6.46 -41.92
CA ASP A 455 44.72 5.32 -42.84
C ASP A 455 46.12 4.70 -42.97
N GLU A 456 47.18 5.51 -42.96
CA GLU A 456 48.57 5.04 -42.95
C GLU A 456 48.91 4.27 -41.67
N VAL A 457 48.39 4.73 -40.53
CA VAL A 457 48.56 4.04 -39.22
C VAL A 457 47.86 2.68 -39.22
N ASP A 458 46.62 2.61 -39.72
CA ASP A 458 45.88 1.34 -39.83
C ASP A 458 46.59 0.37 -40.79
N LEU A 459 47.06 0.85 -41.93
CA LEU A 459 47.84 0.03 -42.87
C LEU A 459 49.13 -0.50 -42.20
N ALA A 460 49.84 0.34 -41.47
CA ALA A 460 51.06 -0.07 -40.76
C ALA A 460 50.78 -1.11 -39.66
N TYR A 461 49.66 -0.98 -38.95
CA TYR A 461 49.20 -1.93 -37.94
C TYR A 461 48.81 -3.27 -38.57
N GLN A 462 48.05 -3.25 -39.67
CA GLN A 462 47.66 -4.45 -40.41
C GLN A 462 48.85 -5.19 -41.04
N LEU A 463 49.89 -4.46 -41.44
CA LEU A 463 51.16 -5.03 -41.93
C LEU A 463 52.11 -5.45 -40.80
N GLU A 464 51.68 -5.39 -39.53
CA GLU A 464 52.47 -5.77 -38.35
C GLU A 464 53.81 -5.00 -38.26
N GLN A 465 53.85 -3.77 -38.78
CA GLN A 465 55.01 -2.89 -38.68
C GLN A 465 55.04 -2.11 -37.37
N VAL A 466 53.87 -1.90 -36.77
CA VAL A 466 53.67 -1.24 -35.47
C VAL A 466 52.74 -2.08 -34.60
N GLU A 467 52.87 -1.95 -33.28
CA GLU A 467 52.01 -2.61 -32.29
C GLU A 467 50.93 -1.66 -31.77
N LEU A 468 49.97 -2.19 -31.01
CA LEU A 468 48.82 -1.40 -30.52
C LEU A 468 49.25 -0.23 -29.60
N HIS A 469 50.28 -0.45 -28.78
CA HIS A 469 50.77 0.53 -27.81
C HIS A 469 51.99 1.32 -28.30
N THR A 470 52.38 1.15 -29.56
CA THR A 470 53.51 1.89 -30.15
C THR A 470 53.25 3.39 -30.10
N ASP A 471 54.25 4.14 -29.63
CA ASP A 471 54.26 5.59 -29.57
C ASP A 471 54.47 6.16 -30.98
N VAL A 472 53.52 6.95 -31.48
CA VAL A 472 53.54 7.48 -32.85
C VAL A 472 53.22 8.97 -32.90
N ASN A 473 53.77 9.66 -33.90
CA ASN A 473 53.46 11.06 -34.18
C ASN A 473 52.61 11.15 -35.44
N VAL A 474 51.35 11.53 -35.33
CA VAL A 474 50.42 11.52 -36.47
C VAL A 474 49.88 12.92 -36.72
N LYS A 475 49.81 13.32 -37.99
CA LYS A 475 49.14 14.57 -38.37
C LYS A 475 47.63 14.35 -38.34
N LEU A 476 46.96 14.93 -37.34
CA LEU A 476 45.54 14.67 -37.08
C LEU A 476 44.74 15.98 -36.97
N PHE A 477 43.47 15.87 -37.32
CA PHE A 477 42.47 16.89 -37.07
C PHE A 477 41.91 16.70 -35.66
N THR A 478 41.92 17.75 -34.85
CA THR A 478 41.42 17.68 -33.47
C THR A 478 40.55 18.87 -33.08
N TRP A 479 39.51 18.57 -32.32
CA TRP A 479 38.65 19.51 -31.60
C TRP A 479 39.11 19.74 -30.16
N TYR A 480 40.22 19.16 -29.70
CA TYR A 480 40.67 19.25 -28.31
C TYR A 480 42.08 19.84 -28.18
N SER A 481 42.26 20.71 -27.19
CA SER A 481 43.57 21.22 -26.74
C SER A 481 44.37 20.14 -26.01
N ASP A 482 45.62 20.45 -25.67
CA ASP A 482 46.47 19.56 -24.86
C ASP A 482 45.92 19.32 -23.44
N ASP A 483 45.16 20.29 -22.91
CA ASP A 483 44.43 20.17 -21.63
C ASP A 483 43.09 19.43 -21.76
N HIS A 484 42.83 18.79 -22.91
CA HIS A 484 41.58 18.09 -23.24
C HIS A 484 40.32 18.97 -23.20
N VAL A 485 40.48 20.27 -23.42
CA VAL A 485 39.37 21.23 -23.53
C VAL A 485 38.96 21.35 -25.00
N ARG A 486 37.65 21.32 -25.27
CA ARG A 486 37.12 21.47 -26.63
C ARG A 486 37.39 22.87 -27.19
N LEU A 487 37.97 22.94 -28.38
CA LEU A 487 38.29 24.15 -29.14
C LEU A 487 37.05 24.67 -29.89
N GLU A 488 36.98 25.99 -30.10
CA GLU A 488 35.90 26.62 -30.89
C GLU A 488 35.96 26.26 -32.38
N LYS A 489 37.18 26.05 -32.90
CA LYS A 489 37.44 25.62 -34.26
C LYS A 489 38.45 24.48 -34.23
N PRO A 490 38.31 23.52 -35.15
CA PRO A 490 39.23 22.41 -35.20
C PRO A 490 40.56 22.83 -35.82
N GLU A 491 41.63 22.21 -35.36
CA GLU A 491 42.99 22.48 -35.83
C GLU A 491 43.65 21.19 -36.32
N THR A 492 44.52 21.30 -37.34
CA THR A 492 45.35 20.18 -37.80
C THR A 492 46.76 20.34 -37.25
N ARG A 493 47.19 19.41 -36.40
CA ARG A 493 48.52 19.43 -35.78
C ARG A 493 49.13 18.04 -35.69
N MET A 494 50.45 17.98 -35.48
CA MET A 494 51.13 16.73 -35.15
C MET A 494 50.84 16.41 -33.69
N ILE A 495 50.20 15.27 -33.43
CA ILE A 495 49.85 14.82 -32.08
C ILE A 495 50.68 13.58 -31.75
N LYS A 496 51.34 13.59 -30.59
CA LYS A 496 51.97 12.39 -30.02
C LYS A 496 50.86 11.53 -29.39
N THR A 497 50.70 10.31 -29.87
CA THR A 497 49.65 9.39 -29.43
C THR A 497 50.08 7.94 -29.63
N THR A 498 49.21 6.97 -29.33
CA THR A 498 49.44 5.55 -29.58
C THR A 498 48.61 5.06 -30.77
N VAL A 499 49.07 4.00 -31.43
CA VAL A 499 48.33 3.36 -32.54
C VAL A 499 46.90 2.99 -32.12
N GLY A 500 46.71 2.43 -30.93
CA GLY A 500 45.41 2.05 -30.43
C GLY A 500 44.44 3.22 -30.21
N ARG A 501 44.93 4.38 -29.75
CA ARG A 501 44.11 5.61 -29.67
C ARG A 501 43.70 6.10 -31.06
N VAL A 502 44.58 5.99 -32.05
CA VAL A 502 44.27 6.34 -33.44
C VAL A 502 43.17 5.44 -34.02
N LEU A 503 43.29 4.14 -33.82
CA LEU A 503 42.28 3.17 -34.26
C LEU A 503 40.93 3.35 -33.55
N PHE A 504 40.94 3.68 -32.26
CA PHE A 504 39.72 3.98 -31.52
C PHE A 504 39.04 5.24 -32.07
N ASN A 505 39.77 6.34 -32.27
CA ASN A 505 39.21 7.60 -32.75
C ASN A 505 38.59 7.51 -34.15
N ARG A 506 39.00 6.53 -34.97
CA ARG A 506 38.41 6.26 -36.30
C ARG A 506 36.89 6.01 -36.23
N ILE A 507 36.38 5.40 -35.15
CA ILE A 507 34.94 5.12 -35.02
C ILE A 507 34.12 6.31 -34.55
N LEU A 508 34.80 7.34 -34.04
CA LEU A 508 34.16 8.54 -33.54
C LEU A 508 33.80 9.47 -34.71
N PRO A 509 32.73 10.25 -34.59
CA PRO A 509 32.36 11.21 -35.61
C PRO A 509 33.40 12.34 -35.69
N PRO A 510 33.63 12.96 -36.86
CA PRO A 510 34.64 14.01 -37.05
C PRO A 510 34.52 15.18 -36.06
N GLU A 511 33.32 15.44 -35.54
CA GLU A 511 33.01 16.49 -34.58
C GLU A 511 33.58 16.24 -33.17
N VAL A 512 33.96 14.99 -32.84
CA VAL A 512 34.52 14.63 -31.52
C VAL A 512 35.90 13.98 -31.62
N GLN A 513 36.53 14.02 -32.79
CA GLN A 513 37.94 13.63 -32.96
C GLN A 513 38.84 14.83 -32.56
N PHE A 514 39.98 14.68 -31.91
CA PHE A 514 40.68 13.47 -31.52
C PHE A 514 40.79 13.44 -29.98
N ASP A 515 40.22 12.43 -29.33
CA ASP A 515 40.36 12.21 -27.90
C ASP A 515 41.64 11.39 -27.62
N ASN A 516 42.65 12.05 -27.04
CA ASN A 516 43.95 11.45 -26.73
C ASN A 516 44.08 10.99 -25.27
N ARG A 517 42.97 10.76 -24.56
CA ARG A 517 42.98 10.29 -23.17
C ARG A 517 43.02 8.77 -23.06
N VAL A 518 43.46 8.26 -21.92
CA VAL A 518 43.19 6.87 -21.53
C VAL A 518 41.70 6.75 -21.19
N LEU A 519 41.01 5.83 -21.85
CA LEU A 519 39.57 5.69 -21.75
C LEU A 519 39.19 4.63 -20.72
N GLU A 520 39.04 5.10 -19.48
CA GLU A 520 38.41 4.33 -18.41
C GLU A 520 36.88 4.30 -18.54
N LYS A 521 36.22 3.53 -17.68
CA LYS A 521 34.75 3.44 -17.63
C LYS A 521 34.06 4.81 -17.53
N THR A 522 34.56 5.69 -16.67
CA THR A 522 33.99 7.03 -16.48
C THR A 522 34.23 7.92 -17.70
N SER A 523 35.43 7.84 -18.29
CA SER A 523 35.80 8.58 -19.50
C SER A 523 34.94 8.17 -20.71
N ILE A 524 34.68 6.87 -20.90
CA ILE A 524 33.79 6.37 -21.97
C ILE A 524 32.36 6.87 -21.77
N LYS A 525 31.86 6.87 -20.53
CA LYS A 525 30.53 7.41 -20.23
C LYS A 525 30.43 8.90 -20.57
N ASN A 526 31.44 9.68 -20.23
CA ASN A 526 31.51 11.11 -20.55
C ASN A 526 31.61 11.32 -22.07
N LEU A 527 32.41 10.52 -22.78
CA LEU A 527 32.51 10.57 -24.23
C LEU A 527 31.15 10.33 -24.92
N ILE A 528 30.37 9.36 -24.44
CA ILE A 528 29.02 9.11 -24.97
C ILE A 528 28.08 10.28 -24.68
N ALA A 529 28.21 10.93 -23.52
CA ALA A 529 27.44 12.14 -23.20
C ALA A 529 27.82 13.29 -24.16
N ASP A 530 29.11 13.52 -24.38
CA ASP A 530 29.60 14.56 -25.29
C ASP A 530 29.10 14.31 -26.72
N VAL A 531 29.18 13.07 -27.21
CA VAL A 531 28.64 12.69 -28.53
C VAL A 531 27.13 12.96 -28.62
N TYR A 532 26.39 12.69 -27.54
CA TYR A 532 24.95 12.97 -27.50
C TYR A 532 24.64 14.46 -27.58
N ASP A 533 25.37 15.29 -26.84
CA ASP A 533 25.15 16.73 -26.82
C ASP A 533 25.57 17.41 -28.13
N ILE A 534 26.61 16.90 -28.80
CA ILE A 534 27.16 17.49 -30.02
C ILE A 534 26.47 16.96 -31.29
N CYS A 535 26.33 15.63 -31.40
CA CYS A 535 25.91 14.96 -32.64
C CYS A 535 24.44 14.48 -32.59
N GLY A 536 23.83 14.46 -31.41
CA GLY A 536 22.47 14.01 -31.19
C GLY A 536 22.29 12.49 -31.19
N GLU A 537 21.07 12.06 -30.88
CA GLU A 537 20.69 10.68 -30.54
C GLU A 537 21.06 9.61 -31.60
N SER A 538 20.88 9.93 -32.89
CA SER A 538 21.10 8.96 -33.97
C SER A 538 22.57 8.58 -34.08
N VAL A 539 23.46 9.59 -34.04
CA VAL A 539 24.90 9.38 -34.14
C VAL A 539 25.41 8.70 -32.86
N THR A 540 24.91 9.10 -31.68
CA THR A 540 25.26 8.42 -30.42
C THR A 540 24.96 6.93 -30.44
N THR A 541 23.83 6.53 -31.03
CA THR A 541 23.46 5.12 -31.13
C THR A 541 24.45 4.33 -31.96
N GLU A 542 24.87 4.87 -33.11
CA GLU A 542 25.85 4.24 -33.99
C GLU A 542 27.23 4.16 -33.35
N VAL A 543 27.68 5.25 -32.72
CA VAL A 543 28.95 5.31 -31.99
C VAL A 543 28.97 4.31 -30.84
N ALA A 544 27.87 4.19 -30.09
CA ALA A 544 27.78 3.21 -29.00
C ALA A 544 27.89 1.76 -29.51
N ASP A 545 27.25 1.44 -30.64
CA ASP A 545 27.38 0.13 -31.28
C ASP A 545 28.82 -0.11 -31.78
N ASN A 546 29.48 0.90 -32.36
CA ASN A 546 30.87 0.79 -32.81
C ASN A 546 31.86 0.61 -31.63
N ILE A 547 31.66 1.34 -30.52
CA ILE A 547 32.43 1.18 -29.28
C ILE A 547 32.27 -0.24 -28.73
N LYS A 548 31.04 -0.78 -28.75
CA LYS A 548 30.77 -2.16 -28.36
C LYS A 548 31.54 -3.14 -29.25
N ASP A 549 31.46 -2.99 -30.58
CA ASP A 549 32.09 -3.90 -31.55
C ASP A 549 33.63 -3.90 -31.38
N ILE A 550 34.25 -2.72 -31.34
CA ILE A 550 35.70 -2.58 -31.09
C ILE A 550 36.08 -3.08 -29.70
N GLY A 551 35.31 -2.72 -28.67
CA GLY A 551 35.56 -3.15 -27.30
C GLY A 551 35.62 -4.67 -27.17
N PHE A 552 34.67 -5.41 -27.75
CA PHE A 552 34.72 -6.87 -27.76
C PHE A 552 35.89 -7.43 -28.57
N GLN A 553 36.18 -6.86 -29.74
CA GLN A 553 37.27 -7.33 -30.59
C GLN A 553 38.63 -7.21 -29.89
N TYR A 554 38.90 -6.06 -29.26
CA TYR A 554 40.18 -5.82 -28.60
C TYR A 554 40.26 -6.42 -27.19
N ALA A 555 39.13 -6.65 -26.53
CA ALA A 555 39.10 -7.46 -25.30
C ALA A 555 39.48 -8.91 -25.59
N MET A 556 39.08 -9.47 -26.74
CA MET A 556 39.53 -10.80 -27.16
C MET A 556 41.02 -10.80 -27.52
N LYS A 557 41.49 -9.79 -28.26
CA LYS A 557 42.91 -9.69 -28.67
C LYS A 557 43.88 -9.39 -27.53
N SER A 558 43.41 -8.75 -26.45
CA SER A 558 44.27 -8.41 -25.30
C SER A 558 44.83 -9.64 -24.59
N GLY A 559 44.18 -10.80 -24.75
CA GLY A 559 44.61 -12.05 -24.12
C GLY A 559 44.58 -12.01 -22.60
N ILE A 560 43.84 -11.05 -22.01
CA ILE A 560 43.73 -10.90 -20.56
C ILE A 560 43.08 -12.16 -19.99
N THR A 561 43.81 -12.82 -19.10
CA THR A 561 43.40 -14.00 -18.34
C THR A 561 43.77 -13.77 -16.88
N ILE A 562 43.22 -14.59 -16.00
CA ILE A 562 43.57 -14.57 -14.58
C ILE A 562 44.08 -15.96 -14.22
N ALA A 563 45.35 -16.04 -13.82
CA ALA A 563 45.98 -17.19 -13.22
C ALA A 563 46.25 -16.94 -11.73
N VAL A 564 46.49 -18.01 -10.97
CA VAL A 564 46.89 -17.89 -9.56
C VAL A 564 48.20 -17.11 -9.42
N ALA A 565 49.09 -17.18 -10.43
CA ALA A 565 50.35 -16.44 -10.45
C ALA A 565 50.17 -14.93 -10.59
N ASP A 566 49.04 -14.45 -11.10
CA ASP A 566 48.75 -13.02 -11.25
C ASP A 566 48.30 -12.38 -9.91
N ILE A 567 48.02 -13.20 -8.91
CA ILE A 567 47.61 -12.76 -7.57
C ILE A 567 48.86 -12.62 -6.70
N SER A 568 49.43 -11.42 -6.65
CA SER A 568 50.51 -11.08 -5.73
C SER A 568 49.98 -11.00 -4.29
N VAL A 569 50.71 -11.61 -3.35
CA VAL A 569 50.43 -11.49 -1.92
C VAL A 569 51.55 -10.65 -1.31
N PRO A 570 51.25 -9.54 -0.61
CA PRO A 570 52.28 -8.72 0.02
C PRO A 570 53.07 -9.51 1.06
N GLU A 571 54.40 -9.42 1.03
CA GLU A 571 55.27 -10.09 1.99
C GLU A 571 55.01 -9.60 3.43
N GLU A 572 54.64 -8.32 3.57
CA GLU A 572 54.35 -7.64 4.84
C GLU A 572 53.08 -8.17 5.53
N LYS A 573 52.20 -8.86 4.80
CA LYS A 573 50.90 -9.34 5.32
C LYS A 573 51.04 -10.11 6.63
N ALA A 574 52.04 -10.99 6.74
CA ALA A 574 52.25 -11.78 7.95
C ALA A 574 52.65 -10.92 9.16
N ALA A 575 53.45 -9.87 8.93
CA ALA A 575 53.88 -8.94 9.97
C ALA A 575 52.72 -8.06 10.45
N ILE A 576 51.93 -7.51 9.52
CA ILE A 576 50.74 -6.70 9.80
C ILE A 576 49.74 -7.49 10.66
N LEU A 577 49.43 -8.73 10.26
CA LEU A 577 48.51 -9.60 11.02
C LEU A 577 49.04 -9.93 12.43
N ALA A 578 50.35 -10.14 12.58
CA ALA A 578 50.96 -10.41 13.88
C ALA A 578 50.89 -9.17 14.81
N ALA A 579 51.11 -7.97 14.27
CA ALA A 579 50.99 -6.72 15.01
C ALA A 579 49.56 -6.49 15.51
N SER A 580 48.58 -6.62 14.62
CA SER A 580 47.16 -6.45 14.98
C SER A 580 46.66 -7.53 15.95
N GLN A 581 47.13 -8.78 15.83
CA GLN A 581 46.81 -9.83 16.79
C GLN A 581 47.36 -9.50 18.19
N SER A 582 48.56 -8.90 18.28
CA SER A 582 49.12 -8.45 19.55
C SER A 582 48.27 -7.36 20.21
N GLU A 583 47.75 -6.42 19.41
CA GLU A 583 46.86 -5.36 19.88
C GLU A 583 45.52 -5.91 20.38
N VAL A 584 44.91 -6.84 19.64
CA VAL A 584 43.70 -7.55 20.06
C VAL A 584 43.93 -8.32 21.38
N ASP A 585 45.10 -8.94 21.54
CA ASP A 585 45.45 -9.63 22.79
C ASP A 585 45.59 -8.66 23.97
N GLN A 586 46.06 -7.42 23.74
CA GLN A 586 46.10 -6.37 24.77
C GLN A 586 44.68 -5.92 25.16
N ILE A 587 43.80 -5.72 24.18
CA ILE A 587 42.38 -5.37 24.41
C ILE A 587 41.67 -6.48 25.22
N ASN A 588 41.88 -7.74 24.83
CA ASN A 588 41.33 -8.89 25.55
C ASN A 588 41.88 -9.01 26.98
N LYS A 589 43.16 -8.69 27.20
CA LYS A 589 43.73 -8.61 28.56
C LYS A 589 43.10 -7.47 29.37
N GLY A 590 42.83 -6.32 28.76
CA GLY A 590 42.11 -5.20 29.38
C GLY A 590 40.69 -5.59 29.84
N TYR A 591 39.96 -6.30 28.98
CA TYR A 591 38.64 -6.85 29.31
C TYR A 591 38.71 -7.85 30.47
N ARG A 592 39.66 -8.81 30.46
CA ARG A 592 39.84 -9.78 31.56
C ARG A 592 40.18 -9.13 32.90
N ARG A 593 40.82 -7.95 32.87
CA ARG A 593 41.14 -7.14 34.07
C ARG A 593 39.97 -6.24 34.51
N GLY A 594 38.84 -6.26 33.81
CA GLY A 594 37.66 -5.44 34.11
C GLY A 594 37.81 -3.97 33.71
N LEU A 595 38.79 -3.62 32.89
CA LEU A 595 39.04 -2.24 32.42
C LEU A 595 38.14 -1.82 31.25
N LEU A 596 37.51 -2.80 30.58
CA LEU A 596 36.64 -2.60 29.43
C LEU A 596 35.35 -3.36 29.64
N THR A 597 34.24 -2.79 29.20
CA THR A 597 32.99 -3.53 29.03
C THR A 597 33.07 -4.45 27.82
N GLU A 598 32.17 -5.43 27.73
CA GLU A 598 32.13 -6.35 26.58
C GLU A 598 31.83 -5.62 25.26
N GLN A 599 31.00 -4.58 25.33
CA GLN A 599 30.66 -3.75 24.17
C GLN A 599 31.89 -2.97 23.68
N GLU A 600 32.61 -2.29 24.58
CA GLU A 600 33.83 -1.55 24.24
C GLU A 600 34.93 -2.45 23.69
N ARG A 601 35.10 -3.66 24.25
CA ARG A 601 36.02 -4.68 23.72
C ARG A 601 35.69 -5.00 22.26
N ASN A 602 34.41 -5.27 21.96
CA ASN A 602 34.00 -5.64 20.60
C ASN A 602 34.21 -4.48 19.62
N GLU A 603 33.87 -3.24 20.01
CA GLU A 603 34.09 -2.05 19.19
C GLU A 603 35.58 -1.83 18.89
N GLN A 604 36.46 -1.96 19.89
CA GLN A 604 37.90 -1.82 19.71
C GLN A 604 38.50 -2.94 18.84
N VAL A 605 38.09 -4.20 19.05
CA VAL A 605 38.56 -5.32 18.21
C VAL A 605 38.11 -5.16 16.76
N ILE A 606 36.87 -4.72 16.52
CA ILE A 606 36.38 -4.41 15.17
C ILE A 606 37.23 -3.32 14.52
N LYS A 607 37.53 -2.25 15.27
CA LYS A 607 38.36 -1.15 14.78
C LYS A 607 39.75 -1.63 14.36
N VAL A 608 40.43 -2.40 15.22
CA VAL A 608 41.75 -2.96 14.91
C VAL A 608 41.70 -3.75 13.60
N TRP A 609 40.76 -4.69 13.45
CA TRP A 609 40.66 -5.48 12.21
C TRP A 609 40.24 -4.68 10.97
N GLN A 610 39.46 -3.61 11.13
CA GLN A 610 39.17 -2.68 10.02
C GLN A 610 40.43 -1.95 9.57
N ASP A 611 41.23 -1.46 10.52
CA ASP A 611 42.50 -0.78 10.25
C ASP A 611 43.50 -1.77 9.61
N THR A 612 43.62 -3.00 10.13
CA THR A 612 44.43 -4.08 9.53
C THR A 612 44.02 -4.39 8.10
N THR A 613 42.72 -4.47 7.82
CA THR A 613 42.21 -4.77 6.47
C THR A 613 42.61 -3.67 5.49
N LYS A 614 42.61 -2.42 5.95
CA LYS A 614 43.03 -1.26 5.17
C LYS A 614 44.54 -1.27 4.92
N GLU A 615 45.33 -1.51 5.97
CA GLU A 615 46.80 -1.59 5.90
C GLU A 615 47.26 -2.72 4.95
N VAL A 616 46.67 -3.92 5.06
CA VAL A 616 46.95 -5.02 4.12
C VAL A 616 46.50 -4.67 2.70
N GLY A 617 45.41 -3.91 2.55
CA GLY A 617 44.93 -3.45 1.24
C GLY A 617 45.84 -2.41 0.58
N ASP A 618 46.46 -1.52 1.36
CA ASP A 618 47.38 -0.49 0.88
C ASP A 618 48.78 -1.06 0.54
N SER A 619 49.14 -2.23 1.09
CA SER A 619 50.38 -2.95 0.77
C SER A 619 50.33 -3.78 -0.53
N VAL A 620 49.16 -3.90 -1.18
CA VAL A 620 48.96 -4.55 -2.49
C VAL A 620 49.06 -3.51 -3.59
#